data_AF-A0A259D553-F1
#
_entry.id   AF-A0A259D553-F1
#
_cell.length_a   1.000
_cell.length_b   1.000
_cell.length_c   1.000
_cell.angle_alpha   90.00
_cell.angle_beta   90.00
_cell.angle_gamma   90.00
#
_symmetry.space_group_name_H-M   'P 1'
#
loop_
_entity.id
_entity.type
_entity.pdbx_description
1 polymer ?
#
loop_
_entity_poly.entity_id
_entity_poly.type
_entity_poly.pdbx_seq_one_letter_code
_entity_poly.pdbx_strand_id
1 'polypeptide(L)'
;MTRSFLLPGLFLSLSIAAAPVLSEVAPTSMGADARVRSVLYSPVDVIRLDTQLRVNTAIELGTGERIDSVLLGDSEAFEVEVLSNRTTVSVKPKIAGAETNMTIYT
;
A
#
# COMPACT_ATOMS: atom_id res chain seq x y z
N MET A 1 -59.26 23.65 33.55
CA MET A 1 -58.52 22.37 33.42
C MET A 1 -58.06 22.23 31.99
N THR A 2 -56.86 22.72 31.68
CA THR A 2 -56.27 22.70 30.33
C THR A 2 -54.93 21.97 30.43
N ARG A 3 -54.85 20.78 29.83
CA ARG A 3 -53.67 19.89 29.89
C ARG A 3 -52.70 20.31 28.79
N SER A 4 -51.51 20.76 29.19
CA SER A 4 -50.41 21.08 28.30
C SER A 4 -49.74 19.79 27.81
N PHE A 5 -49.73 19.55 26.50
CA PHE A 5 -49.02 18.43 25.88
C PHE A 5 -47.58 18.85 25.60
N LEU A 6 -46.63 18.24 26.32
CA LEU A 6 -45.19 18.35 26.05
C LEU A 6 -44.84 17.40 24.90
N LEU A 7 -44.38 17.94 23.75
CA LEU A 7 -43.75 17.14 22.69
C LEU A 7 -42.33 16.77 23.14
N PRO A 8 -41.95 15.48 23.18
CA PRO A 8 -40.57 15.09 23.43
C PRO A 8 -39.77 15.25 22.14
N GLY A 9 -38.70 16.05 22.21
CA GLY A 9 -37.77 16.29 21.11
C GLY A 9 -37.03 15.02 20.71
N LEU A 10 -37.10 14.67 19.42
CA LEU A 10 -36.34 13.60 18.81
C LEU A 10 -34.97 14.14 18.39
N PHE A 11 -33.97 14.05 19.28
CA PHE A 11 -32.57 14.22 18.90
C PHE A 11 -32.08 12.93 18.23
N LEU A 12 -32.05 12.92 16.90
CA LEU A 12 -31.46 11.83 16.12
C LEU A 12 -29.93 11.99 16.13
N SER A 13 -29.24 11.21 16.96
CA SER A 13 -27.77 11.17 16.99
C SER A 13 -27.24 10.47 15.74
N LEU A 14 -26.55 11.20 14.87
CA LEU A 14 -25.87 10.65 13.70
C LEU A 14 -24.54 10.03 14.12
N SER A 15 -24.54 8.73 14.43
CA SER A 15 -23.33 7.97 14.72
C SER A 15 -22.57 7.69 13.43
N ILE A 16 -21.61 8.55 13.09
CA ILE A 16 -20.64 8.29 12.01
C ILE A 16 -19.72 7.18 12.51
N ALA A 17 -19.87 5.98 11.95
CA ALA A 17 -18.92 4.90 12.16
C ALA A 17 -17.59 5.31 11.52
N ALA A 18 -16.59 5.62 12.35
CA ALA A 18 -15.23 5.88 11.90
C ALA A 18 -14.64 4.58 11.36
N ALA A 19 -14.61 4.42 10.04
CA ALA A 19 -13.84 3.35 9.41
C ALA A 19 -12.34 3.65 9.60
N PRO A 20 -11.50 2.64 9.89
CA PRO A 20 -10.06 2.84 9.97
C PRO A 20 -9.53 3.30 8.60
N VAL A 21 -8.89 4.48 8.58
CA VAL A 21 -8.14 4.93 7.41
C VAL A 21 -6.80 4.21 7.46
N LEU A 22 -6.64 3.19 6.63
CA LEU A 22 -5.33 2.58 6.39
C LEU A 22 -4.52 3.54 5.53
N SER A 23 -3.30 3.88 5.97
CA SER A 23 -2.40 4.77 5.23
C SER A 23 -1.76 4.09 4.01
N GLU A 24 -1.90 2.77 3.91
CA GLU A 24 -1.28 1.97 2.86
C GLU A 24 -2.25 1.73 1.71
N VAL A 25 -1.77 1.95 0.49
CA VAL A 25 -2.50 1.69 -0.75
C VAL A 25 -2.12 0.30 -1.26
N ALA A 26 -3.14 -0.56 -1.37
CA ALA A 26 -2.98 -1.88 -1.96
C ALA A 26 -3.02 -1.79 -3.50
N PRO A 27 -2.05 -2.37 -4.22
CA PRO A 27 -2.09 -2.43 -5.68
C PRO A 27 -3.31 -3.18 -6.22
N THR A 28 -3.87 -2.70 -7.32
CA THR A 28 -5.05 -3.27 -7.98
C THR A 28 -4.64 -4.25 -9.08
N SER A 29 -5.37 -5.35 -9.27
CA SER A 29 -5.04 -6.32 -10.33
C SER A 29 -5.25 -5.72 -11.72
N MET A 30 -4.32 -5.99 -12.64
CA MET A 30 -4.26 -5.38 -13.97
C MET A 30 -4.84 -6.25 -15.09
N GLY A 31 -5.42 -7.42 -14.77
CA GLY A 31 -5.95 -8.33 -15.79
C GLY A 31 -6.37 -9.70 -15.24
N ALA A 32 -6.23 -10.73 -16.08
CA ALA A 32 -6.64 -12.09 -15.71
C ALA A 32 -5.73 -12.75 -14.65
N ASP A 33 -4.46 -12.36 -14.59
CA ASP A 33 -3.53 -12.85 -13.56
C ASP A 33 -3.54 -11.89 -12.36
N ALA A 34 -4.08 -12.36 -11.24
CA ALA A 34 -4.19 -11.59 -10.00
C ALA A 34 -2.85 -11.16 -9.40
N ARG A 35 -1.74 -11.77 -9.82
CA ARG A 35 -0.39 -11.45 -9.33
C ARG A 35 0.18 -10.19 -9.97
N VAL A 36 -0.28 -9.84 -11.17
CA VAL A 36 0.12 -8.60 -11.84
C VAL A 36 -0.80 -7.49 -11.35
N ARG A 37 -0.21 -6.53 -10.65
CA ARG A 37 -0.92 -5.44 -9.99
C ARG A 37 -0.29 -4.09 -10.34
N SER A 38 -1.10 -3.06 -10.41
CA SER A 38 -0.71 -1.68 -10.67
C SER A 38 -1.31 -0.74 -9.62
N VAL A 39 -0.59 0.35 -9.35
CA VAL A 39 -1.06 1.46 -8.53
C VAL A 39 -0.69 2.77 -9.24
N LEU A 40 -1.59 3.75 -9.21
CA LEU A 40 -1.27 5.09 -9.69
C LEU A 40 -0.41 5.79 -8.65
N TYR A 41 0.70 6.35 -9.07
CA TYR A 41 1.61 7.05 -8.18
C TYR A 41 0.95 8.28 -7.55
N SER A 42 1.16 8.43 -6.25
CA SER A 42 0.88 9.64 -5.49
C SER A 42 2.02 9.85 -4.49
N PRO A 43 2.52 11.08 -4.31
CA PRO A 43 3.70 11.35 -3.49
C PRO A 43 3.47 11.13 -1.99
N VAL A 44 2.22 10.94 -1.56
CA VAL A 44 1.85 10.69 -0.16
C VAL A 44 1.52 9.24 0.12
N ASP A 45 1.54 8.38 -0.91
CA ASP A 45 1.08 7.00 -0.79
C ASP A 45 2.21 6.10 -0.30
N VAL A 46 1.88 5.23 0.66
CA VAL A 46 2.73 4.09 1.03
C VAL A 46 2.13 2.85 0.38
N ILE A 47 2.91 2.17 -0.46
CA ILE A 47 2.41 1.01 -1.20
C ILE A 47 2.70 -0.27 -0.43
N ARG A 48 1.65 -1.06 -0.16
CA ARG A 48 1.83 -2.38 0.44
C ARG A 48 2.30 -3.38 -0.60
N LEU A 49 3.44 -4.01 -0.36
CA LEU A 49 4.01 -5.03 -1.22
C LEU A 49 3.99 -6.40 -0.54
N ASP A 50 3.06 -7.26 -0.96
CA ASP A 50 3.05 -8.66 -0.52
C ASP A 50 4.08 -9.46 -1.31
N THR A 51 5.05 -10.07 -0.61
CA THR A 51 6.06 -10.96 -1.20
C THR A 51 5.90 -12.38 -0.68
N GLN A 52 6.50 -13.35 -1.38
CA GLN A 52 6.44 -14.77 -1.00
C GLN A 52 7.84 -15.39 -1.07
N LEU A 53 8.15 -16.27 -0.13
CA LEU A 53 9.40 -17.02 -0.15
C LEU A 53 9.55 -17.78 -1.47
N ARG A 54 10.79 -17.79 -1.97
CA ARG A 54 11.18 -18.48 -3.22
C ARG A 54 10.52 -17.89 -4.48
N VAL A 55 9.87 -16.73 -4.38
CA VAL A 55 9.27 -16.01 -5.50
C VAL A 55 9.95 -14.65 -5.62
N ASN A 56 10.28 -14.27 -6.85
CA ASN A 56 10.75 -12.93 -7.13
C ASN A 56 9.56 -11.99 -7.39
N THR A 57 9.57 -10.82 -6.79
CA THR A 57 8.60 -9.76 -7.06
C THR A 57 9.29 -8.63 -7.80
N ALA A 58 8.81 -8.28 -8.99
CA ALA A 58 9.34 -7.17 -9.78
C ALA A 58 8.44 -5.94 -9.61
N ILE A 59 9.04 -4.80 -9.34
CA ILE A 59 8.39 -3.49 -9.33
C ILE A 59 8.90 -2.73 -10.55
N GLU A 60 8.00 -2.37 -11.46
CA GLU A 60 8.31 -1.58 -12.65
C GLU A 60 7.77 -0.17 -12.47
N LEU A 61 8.64 0.83 -12.67
CA LEU A 61 8.27 2.23 -12.59
C LEU A 61 7.61 2.71 -13.88
N GLY A 62 6.92 3.84 -13.79
CA GLY A 62 6.26 4.48 -14.91
C GLY A 62 7.23 4.90 -16.00
N THR A 63 6.71 5.14 -17.19
CA THR A 63 7.51 5.61 -18.33
C THR A 63 8.14 6.97 -18.01
N GLY A 64 9.45 7.08 -18.20
CA GLY A 64 10.22 8.30 -17.97
C GLY A 64 10.86 8.39 -16.58
N GLU A 65 10.50 7.51 -15.65
CA GLU A 65 11.17 7.38 -14.35
C GLU A 65 12.47 6.60 -14.50
N ARG A 66 13.48 6.93 -13.68
CA ARG A 66 14.75 6.21 -13.64
C ARG A 66 15.21 6.08 -12.20
N ILE A 67 15.43 4.87 -11.74
CA ILE A 67 15.88 4.60 -10.38
C ILE A 67 17.28 5.18 -10.19
N ASP A 68 17.44 6.01 -9.17
CA ASP A 68 18.71 6.55 -8.70
C ASP A 68 19.27 5.72 -7.55
N SER A 69 18.45 5.47 -6.52
CA SER A 69 18.82 4.70 -5.35
C SER A 69 17.64 3.98 -4.72
N VAL A 70 17.94 2.94 -3.94
CA VAL A 70 16.95 2.18 -3.16
C VAL A 70 17.46 2.07 -1.73
N LEU A 71 16.62 2.41 -0.77
CA LEU A 71 16.90 2.31 0.65
C LEU A 71 16.00 1.22 1.22
N LEU A 72 16.59 0.25 1.92
CA LEU A 72 15.90 -0.91 2.47
C LEU A 72 16.15 -0.95 3.98
N GLY A 73 15.08 -1.18 4.76
CA GLY A 73 15.18 -1.28 6.22
C GLY A 73 15.94 -2.52 6.69
N ASP A 74 15.51 -3.70 6.22
CA ASP A 74 16.08 -5.00 6.62
C ASP A 74 16.67 -5.75 5.41
N SER A 75 17.96 -5.55 5.18
CA SER A 75 18.72 -6.23 4.13
C SER A 75 19.14 -7.66 4.49
N GLU A 76 18.94 -8.09 5.74
CA GLU A 76 19.16 -9.48 6.14
C GLU A 76 17.96 -10.34 5.76
N ALA A 77 16.75 -9.82 5.92
CA ALA A 77 15.50 -10.48 5.58
C ALA A 77 15.12 -10.36 4.10
N PHE A 78 15.59 -9.34 3.39
CA PHE A 78 15.25 -9.10 1.98
C PHE A 78 16.49 -8.91 1.10
N GLU A 79 16.44 -9.48 -0.10
CA GLU A 79 17.39 -9.22 -1.18
C GLU A 79 16.71 -8.33 -2.20
N VAL A 80 17.36 -7.20 -2.52
CA VAL A 80 16.83 -6.18 -3.42
C VAL A 80 17.89 -5.81 -4.45
N GLU A 81 17.51 -5.83 -5.72
CA GLU A 81 18.40 -5.52 -6.84
C GLU A 81 17.71 -4.56 -7.82
N VAL A 82 18.41 -3.49 -8.21
CA VAL A 82 17.99 -2.63 -9.32
C VAL A 82 18.48 -3.26 -10.62
N LEU A 83 17.56 -3.58 -11.53
CA LEU A 83 17.93 -4.20 -12.81
C LEU A 83 18.71 -3.21 -13.70
N SER A 84 19.41 -3.75 -14.69
CA SER A 84 20.27 -2.98 -15.60
C SER A 84 19.54 -1.89 -16.38
N ASN A 85 18.22 -2.02 -16.61
CA ASN A 85 17.38 -1.00 -17.24
C ASN A 85 17.17 0.25 -16.34
N ARG A 86 17.40 0.14 -15.03
CA ARG A 86 17.14 1.15 -14.01
C ARG A 86 15.70 1.67 -13.98
N THR A 87 14.74 0.85 -14.40
CA THR A 87 13.31 1.13 -14.25
C THR A 87 12.59 0.02 -13.49
N THR A 88 13.30 -1.07 -13.18
CA THR A 88 12.75 -2.23 -12.48
C THR A 88 13.58 -2.56 -11.24
N VAL A 89 12.89 -2.82 -10.13
CA VAL A 89 13.47 -3.36 -8.89
C VAL A 89 13.01 -4.79 -8.70
N SER A 90 13.96 -5.68 -8.43
CA SER A 90 13.73 -7.05 -8.01
C SER A 90 13.72 -7.13 -6.49
N VAL A 91 12.68 -7.73 -5.91
CA VAL A 91 12.51 -7.90 -4.46
C VAL A 91 12.27 -9.36 -4.14
N LYS A 92 13.12 -9.93 -3.29
CA LYS A 92 13.06 -11.34 -2.89
C LYS A 92 13.21 -11.48 -1.37
N PRO A 93 12.21 -12.04 -0.66
CA PRO A 93 12.35 -12.34 0.75
C PRO A 93 13.28 -13.54 0.96
N LYS A 94 14.13 -13.44 1.98
CA LYS A 94 15.04 -14.50 2.46
C LYS A 94 14.52 -15.18 3.73
N ILE A 95 13.75 -14.46 4.56
CA ILE A 95 13.21 -14.93 5.84
C ILE A 95 11.68 -14.96 5.77
N ALA A 96 11.06 -16.01 6.31
CA ALA A 96 9.59 -16.15 6.36
C ALA A 96 8.97 -15.15 7.34
N GLY A 97 7.88 -14.48 6.94
CA GLY A 97 7.11 -13.62 7.83
C GLY A 97 7.83 -12.35 8.27
N ALA A 98 8.94 -11.99 7.62
CA ALA A 98 9.61 -10.72 7.86
C ALA A 98 8.81 -9.56 7.27
N GLU A 99 8.78 -8.44 7.98
CA GLU A 99 8.16 -7.18 7.56
C GLU A 99 9.20 -6.07 7.63
N THR A 100 9.23 -5.20 6.62
CA THR A 100 10.16 -4.07 6.54
C THR A 100 9.62 -3.01 5.61
N ASN A 101 10.38 -1.93 5.42
CA ASN A 101 10.11 -0.89 4.46
C ASN A 101 11.21 -0.76 3.40
N MET A 102 10.85 -0.14 2.29
CA MET A 102 11.77 0.19 1.20
C MET A 102 11.34 1.50 0.56
N THR A 103 12.31 2.35 0.21
CA THR A 103 12.10 3.61 -0.51
C THR A 103 12.91 3.60 -1.80
N ILE A 104 12.28 3.96 -2.91
CA ILE A 104 12.92 4.11 -4.22
C ILE A 104 12.99 5.61 -4.53
N TYR A 105 14.18 6.09 -4.89
CA TYR A 105 14.39 7.43 -5.42
C TYR A 105 14.60 7.36 -6.93
N THR A 106 14.02 8.33 -7.65
CA THR A 106 14.02 8.44 -9.11
C THR A 106 14.38 9.83 -9.59
#